data_AF-A0A8T5S467-F1
#
_entry.id   AF-A0A8T5S467-F1
#
_cell.length_a   1.000
_cell.length_b   1.000
_cell.length_c   1.000
_cell.angle_alpha   90.00
_cell.angle_beta   90.00
_cell.angle_gamma   90.00
#
_symmetry.space_group_name_H-M   'P 1'
#
loop_
_entity.id
_entity.type
_entity.pdbx_description
1 polymer ?
#
loop_
_entity_poly.entity_id
_entity_poly.type
_entity_poly.pdbx_seq_one_letter_code
_entity_poly.pdbx_strand_id
1 'polypeptide(L)'
;MSTQEKTKDIPYNEAFFKTSHNSYEKSVRKQLNMGVRGLEYDIHDDKIQQLGDFEVYHLQNNIDVLLGKDGNPDDYLFSNWLKVLQDWSNNLNKEHAPITLFVELKDSIIDSNNKPNELFGIKKLNSIITESLEPKTLFTFKNFRENKFQWPTVNELQGCVLIVLVSYWGGYWAASEGGFDSRVHYLRNCLEGKDDVCFVSWVQEDKGEKVSYLKENTHFWKCSLDYSTNNFAENNKSQRLTRADFDKILWGRHVKTYFNKNYEKGYRCNFPATDAWGTDKYDNAFPWSI
;
A
#
# COMPACT_ATOMS: atom_id res chain seq x y z
N MET A 1 20.11 10.50 23.00
CA MET A 1 19.09 9.72 22.28
C MET A 1 19.77 9.03 21.12
N SER A 2 19.61 7.71 21.03
CA SER A 2 20.15 6.94 19.91
C SER A 2 19.45 7.34 18.61
N THR A 3 20.06 7.05 17.45
CA THR A 3 19.44 7.26 16.13
C THR A 3 18.09 6.54 15.97
N GLN A 4 17.85 5.45 16.71
CA GLN A 4 16.57 4.72 16.73
C GLN A 4 15.45 5.41 17.53
N GLU A 5 15.77 6.20 18.56
CA GLU A 5 14.75 6.95 19.30
C GLU A 5 14.21 8.12 18.47
N LYS A 6 15.05 8.71 17.61
CA LYS A 6 14.65 9.84 16.75
C LYS A 6 13.71 9.46 15.61
N THR A 7 13.63 8.18 15.22
CA THR A 7 12.81 7.74 14.08
C THR A 7 11.38 7.38 14.46
N LYS A 8 11.06 7.22 15.74
CA LYS A 8 9.69 6.88 16.19
C LYS A 8 8.76 8.10 16.28
N ASP A 9 9.32 9.27 16.55
CA ASP A 9 8.54 10.51 16.72
C ASP A 9 8.39 11.32 15.42
N ILE A 10 8.87 10.82 14.28
CA ILE A 10 8.64 11.47 12.98
C ILE A 10 7.22 11.20 12.50
N PRO A 11 6.59 12.15 11.78
CA PRO A 11 5.33 11.92 11.10
C PRO A 11 5.41 10.70 10.17
N TYR A 12 4.35 9.91 10.10
CA TYR A 12 4.31 8.69 9.31
C TYR A 12 4.68 8.89 7.83
N ASN A 13 4.23 10.01 7.23
CA ASN A 13 4.55 10.38 5.85
C ASN A 13 6.01 10.80 5.61
N GLU A 14 6.79 10.99 6.68
CA GLU A 14 8.21 11.30 6.62
C GLU A 14 9.09 10.07 6.90
N ALA A 15 8.47 8.96 7.35
CA ALA A 15 9.14 7.72 7.66
C ALA A 15 9.41 6.85 6.42
N PHE A 16 10.43 6.00 6.56
CA PHE A 16 10.86 5.04 5.55
C PHE A 16 10.65 3.64 6.10
N PHE A 17 10.08 2.76 5.30
CA PHE A 17 9.72 1.42 5.76
C PHE A 17 10.30 0.36 4.82
N LYS A 18 10.86 -0.67 5.44
CA LYS A 18 11.31 -1.83 4.69
C LYS A 18 10.12 -2.50 3.99
N THR A 19 10.19 -2.66 2.67
CA THR A 19 9.03 -3.04 1.86
C THR A 19 9.34 -4.21 0.95
N SER A 20 8.48 -5.23 0.96
CA SER A 20 8.53 -6.37 0.05
C SER A 20 7.57 -6.19 -1.13
N HIS A 21 7.94 -6.77 -2.26
CA HIS A 21 7.08 -6.93 -3.43
C HIS A 21 6.47 -8.35 -3.42
N ASN A 22 5.22 -8.51 -3.88
CA ASN A 22 4.48 -9.78 -3.89
C ASN A 22 4.63 -10.61 -2.59
N SER A 23 4.22 -10.02 -1.46
CA SER A 23 4.59 -10.53 -0.14
C SER A 23 4.02 -11.92 0.17
N TYR A 24 2.96 -12.32 -0.53
CA TYR A 24 2.29 -13.63 -0.45
C TYR A 24 3.10 -14.78 -1.07
N GLU A 25 4.13 -14.50 -1.88
CA GLU A 25 5.04 -15.52 -2.41
C GLU A 25 6.08 -16.01 -1.38
N LYS A 26 6.10 -15.40 -0.20
CA LYS A 26 7.07 -15.65 0.87
C LYS A 26 6.33 -15.79 2.20
N SER A 27 7.03 -16.23 3.25
CA SER A 27 6.48 -16.24 4.60
C SER A 27 6.23 -14.80 5.06
N VAL A 28 4.96 -14.45 5.31
CA VAL A 28 4.57 -13.12 5.81
C VAL A 28 5.15 -12.89 7.20
N ARG A 29 5.09 -13.89 8.08
CA ARG A 29 5.66 -13.80 9.43
C ARG A 29 7.18 -13.58 9.41
N LYS A 30 7.90 -14.26 8.52
CA LYS A 30 9.35 -14.06 8.37
C LYS A 30 9.69 -12.65 7.91
N GLN A 31 8.94 -12.11 6.93
CA GLN A 31 9.08 -10.73 6.47
C GLN A 31 8.92 -9.74 7.64
N LEU A 32 7.81 -9.87 8.39
CA LEU A 32 7.51 -9.00 9.52
C LEU A 32 8.57 -9.09 10.64
N ASN A 33 9.05 -10.30 10.94
CA ASN A 33 10.12 -10.55 11.91
C ASN A 33 11.47 -9.95 11.48
N MET A 34 11.70 -9.78 10.18
CA MET A 34 12.89 -9.14 9.62
C MET A 34 12.73 -7.62 9.43
N GLY A 35 11.70 -7.02 10.04
CA GLY A 35 11.47 -5.58 10.02
C GLY A 35 10.73 -5.06 8.79
N VAL A 36 10.25 -5.93 7.89
CA VAL A 36 9.38 -5.48 6.79
C VAL A 36 8.10 -4.88 7.38
N ARG A 37 7.74 -3.69 6.91
CA ARG A 37 6.54 -2.95 7.30
C ARG A 37 5.70 -2.48 6.11
N GLY A 38 6.23 -2.51 4.90
CA GLY A 38 5.42 -2.47 3.68
C GLY A 38 5.24 -3.87 3.11
N LEU A 39 4.00 -4.35 3.05
CA LEU A 39 3.62 -5.62 2.41
C LEU A 39 2.73 -5.35 1.22
N GLU A 40 2.66 -6.30 0.30
CA GLU A 40 1.82 -6.24 -0.90
C GLU A 40 1.08 -7.55 -1.11
N TYR A 41 -0.24 -7.48 -1.26
CA TYR A 41 -1.10 -8.59 -1.69
C TYR A 41 -1.81 -8.23 -2.99
N ASP A 42 -1.68 -9.11 -3.97
CA ASP A 42 -2.43 -9.07 -5.22
C ASP A 42 -3.72 -9.83 -5.00
N ILE A 43 -4.85 -9.17 -5.24
CA ILE A 43 -6.17 -9.76 -5.01
C ILE A 43 -7.01 -9.79 -6.28
N HIS A 44 -7.82 -10.84 -6.34
CA HIS A 44 -8.70 -11.18 -7.45
C HIS A 44 -10.15 -11.33 -6.97
N ASP A 45 -11.09 -10.89 -7.81
CA ASP A 45 -12.52 -10.86 -7.49
C ASP A 45 -13.38 -11.78 -8.36
N ASP A 46 -12.76 -12.55 -9.26
CA ASP A 46 -13.45 -13.42 -10.23
C ASP A 46 -14.54 -14.31 -9.62
N LYS A 47 -14.31 -14.83 -8.40
CA LYS A 47 -15.22 -15.73 -7.69
C LYS A 47 -15.91 -15.10 -6.48
N ILE A 48 -15.90 -13.78 -6.35
CA ILE A 48 -16.35 -13.08 -5.15
C ILE A 48 -17.79 -13.41 -4.72
N GLN A 49 -18.70 -13.66 -5.69
CA GLN A 49 -20.08 -14.05 -5.40
C GLN A 49 -20.18 -15.46 -4.81
N GLN A 50 -19.33 -16.38 -5.27
CA GLN A 50 -19.32 -17.78 -4.82
C GLN A 50 -18.61 -17.91 -3.48
N LEU A 51 -17.45 -17.26 -3.35
CA LEU A 51 -16.59 -17.39 -2.17
C LEU A 51 -17.03 -16.44 -1.05
N GLY A 52 -17.67 -15.32 -1.39
CA GLY A 52 -17.87 -14.24 -0.44
C GLY A 52 -16.54 -13.66 0.07
N ASP A 53 -15.48 -13.75 -0.73
CA ASP A 53 -14.13 -13.28 -0.42
C ASP A 53 -13.35 -13.02 -1.73
N PHE A 54 -12.18 -12.39 -1.60
CA PHE A 54 -11.19 -12.24 -2.66
C PHE A 54 -10.16 -13.37 -2.56
N GLU A 55 -9.54 -13.70 -3.69
CA GLU A 55 -8.42 -14.65 -3.74
C GLU A 55 -7.09 -13.89 -3.86
N VAL A 56 -6.05 -14.34 -3.15
CA VAL A 56 -4.70 -13.76 -3.15
C VAL A 56 -3.78 -14.60 -4.04
N TYR A 57 -3.29 -14.03 -5.14
CA TYR A 57 -2.25 -14.59 -6.02
C TYR A 57 -1.84 -13.57 -7.09
N HIS A 58 -0.72 -13.80 -7.78
CA HIS A 58 -0.22 -12.87 -8.79
C HIS A 58 -0.96 -12.92 -10.12
N LEU A 59 -1.07 -14.11 -10.72
CA LEU A 59 -1.72 -14.34 -12.01
C LEU A 59 -2.44 -15.69 -11.99
N GLN A 60 -3.67 -15.74 -12.54
CA GLN A 60 -4.49 -16.96 -12.59
C GLN A 60 -3.76 -18.17 -13.20
N ASN A 61 -2.91 -17.94 -14.20
CA ASN A 61 -2.20 -19.00 -14.92
C ASN A 61 -0.84 -19.36 -14.29
N ASN A 62 -0.42 -18.67 -13.23
CA ASN A 62 0.83 -18.91 -12.53
C ASN A 62 0.67 -18.54 -11.05
N ILE A 63 0.07 -19.44 -10.27
CA ILE A 63 -0.14 -19.23 -8.83
C ILE A 63 1.18 -19.48 -8.10
N ASP A 64 1.77 -18.40 -7.61
CA ASP A 64 3.08 -18.31 -6.93
C ASP A 64 2.98 -18.15 -5.41
N VAL A 65 1.78 -18.37 -4.87
CA VAL A 65 1.46 -18.20 -3.45
C VAL A 65 2.11 -19.27 -2.58
N LEU A 66 2.76 -18.85 -1.49
CA LEU A 66 3.34 -19.76 -0.53
C LEU A 66 2.32 -20.22 0.52
N LEU A 67 1.51 -21.21 0.18
CA LEU A 67 0.49 -21.78 1.08
C LEU A 67 1.09 -22.63 2.20
N GLY A 68 0.51 -22.55 3.40
CA GLY A 68 0.75 -23.45 4.52
C GLY A 68 2.16 -23.45 5.11
N LYS A 69 3.01 -22.51 4.70
CA LYS A 69 4.39 -22.39 5.19
C LYS A 69 4.53 -21.25 6.17
N ASP A 70 5.23 -21.53 7.27
CA ASP A 70 5.61 -20.54 8.30
C ASP A 70 4.42 -19.70 8.79
N GLY A 71 3.24 -20.31 8.86
CA GLY A 71 2.00 -19.67 9.33
C GLY A 71 1.25 -18.83 8.30
N ASN A 72 1.61 -18.90 7.01
CA ASN A 72 0.73 -18.46 5.92
C ASN A 72 -0.51 -19.38 5.83
N PRO A 73 -1.65 -18.90 5.29
CA PRO A 73 -2.86 -19.71 5.13
C PRO A 73 -2.67 -20.88 4.17
N ASP A 74 -3.49 -21.93 4.32
CA ASP A 74 -3.56 -23.07 3.40
C ASP A 74 -4.51 -22.81 2.19
N ASP A 75 -5.07 -21.60 2.10
CA ASP A 75 -5.97 -21.18 1.03
C ASP A 75 -5.64 -19.75 0.53
N TYR A 76 -6.36 -19.34 -0.52
CA TYR A 76 -6.18 -18.04 -1.15
C TYR A 76 -7.06 -16.95 -0.55
N LEU A 77 -7.88 -17.23 0.46
CA LEU A 77 -8.91 -16.30 0.91
C LEU A 77 -8.27 -15.07 1.59
N PHE A 78 -8.52 -13.88 1.06
CA PHE A 78 -7.91 -12.64 1.53
C PHE A 78 -8.15 -12.40 3.04
N SER A 79 -9.33 -12.77 3.55
CA SER A 79 -9.62 -12.72 5.00
C SER A 79 -8.60 -13.52 5.83
N ASN A 80 -8.23 -14.73 5.39
CA ASN A 80 -7.25 -15.57 6.09
C ASN A 80 -5.84 -14.97 6.02
N TRP A 81 -5.49 -14.33 4.90
CA TRP A 81 -4.22 -13.59 4.78
C TRP A 81 -4.16 -12.36 5.68
N LEU A 82 -5.28 -11.63 5.85
CA LEU A 82 -5.39 -10.55 6.85
C LEU A 82 -5.29 -11.08 8.27
N LYS A 83 -5.85 -12.26 8.54
CA LYS A 83 -5.78 -12.90 9.85
C LYS A 83 -4.35 -13.19 10.29
N VAL A 84 -3.46 -13.51 9.35
CA VAL A 84 -2.01 -13.65 9.64
C VAL A 84 -1.42 -12.34 10.18
N LEU A 85 -1.80 -11.19 9.62
CA LEU A 85 -1.36 -9.88 10.11
C LEU A 85 -1.91 -9.61 11.50
N GLN A 86 -3.22 -9.77 11.69
CA GLN A 86 -3.87 -9.59 13.00
C GLN A 86 -3.21 -10.43 14.08
N ASP A 87 -2.98 -11.72 13.79
CA ASP A 87 -2.40 -12.64 14.76
C ASP A 87 -0.94 -12.30 15.03
N TRP A 88 -0.15 -11.92 14.01
CA TRP A 88 1.23 -11.49 14.23
C TRP A 88 1.29 -10.22 15.10
N SER A 89 0.43 -9.24 14.82
CA SER A 89 0.31 -7.98 15.57
C SER A 89 -0.15 -8.18 17.01
N ASN A 90 -1.16 -9.03 17.26
CA ASN A 90 -1.74 -9.25 18.59
C ASN A 90 -0.87 -10.06 19.56
N ASN A 91 0.10 -10.82 19.04
CA ASN A 91 0.97 -11.67 19.85
C ASN A 91 2.02 -10.84 20.61
N LEU A 92 3.29 -11.23 20.60
CA LEU A 92 4.38 -10.53 21.30
C LEU A 92 4.77 -9.20 20.63
N ASN A 93 4.08 -8.79 19.55
CA ASN A 93 4.47 -7.66 18.70
C ASN A 93 3.53 -6.46 18.79
N LYS A 94 2.81 -6.27 19.91
CA LYS A 94 1.77 -5.23 20.03
C LYS A 94 2.25 -3.79 19.79
N GLU A 95 3.54 -3.54 19.92
CA GLU A 95 4.19 -2.24 19.75
C GLU A 95 5.04 -2.18 18.47
N HIS A 96 4.74 -3.03 17.47
CA HIS A 96 5.44 -2.96 16.19
C HIS A 96 5.21 -1.60 15.52
N ALA A 97 6.21 -1.10 14.77
CA ALA A 97 5.99 0.03 13.86
C ALA A 97 4.82 -0.27 12.90
N PRO A 98 4.04 0.74 12.46
CA PRO A 98 2.87 0.54 11.61
C PRO A 98 3.18 -0.30 10.37
N ILE A 99 2.26 -1.19 10.02
CA ILE A 99 2.32 -1.99 8.78
C ILE A 99 1.48 -1.29 7.73
N THR A 100 2.01 -1.09 6.53
CA THR A 100 1.22 -0.81 5.33
C THR A 100 1.00 -2.08 4.55
N LEU A 101 -0.26 -2.42 4.29
CA LEU A 101 -0.60 -3.42 3.29
C LEU A 101 -1.08 -2.70 2.02
N PHE A 102 -0.26 -2.79 0.97
CA PHE A 102 -0.67 -2.45 -0.39
C PHE A 102 -1.52 -3.59 -0.93
N VAL A 103 -2.77 -3.30 -1.26
CA VAL A 103 -3.70 -4.27 -1.85
C VAL A 103 -3.86 -3.91 -3.31
N GLU A 104 -3.30 -4.74 -4.18
CA GLU A 104 -3.36 -4.55 -5.62
C GLU A 104 -4.57 -5.26 -6.21
N LEU A 105 -5.49 -4.49 -6.79
CA LEU A 105 -6.62 -5.06 -7.52
C LEU A 105 -6.14 -5.49 -8.92
N LYS A 106 -6.09 -6.81 -9.16
CA LYS A 106 -5.67 -7.36 -10.45
C LYS A 106 -6.80 -7.39 -11.47
N ASP A 107 -8.03 -7.51 -10.99
CA ASP A 107 -9.24 -7.55 -11.80
C ASP A 107 -10.02 -6.24 -11.77
N SER A 108 -10.94 -6.11 -12.73
CA SER A 108 -11.88 -4.98 -12.74
C SER A 108 -13.01 -5.23 -11.77
N ILE A 109 -13.05 -4.48 -10.67
CA ILE A 109 -14.22 -4.47 -9.78
C ILE A 109 -15.50 -3.93 -10.45
N ILE A 110 -15.38 -3.34 -11.65
CA ILE A 110 -16.50 -2.90 -12.49
C ILE A 110 -16.66 -3.95 -13.59
N ASP A 111 -17.31 -5.06 -13.26
CA ASP A 111 -17.53 -6.17 -14.18
C ASP A 111 -18.80 -6.99 -13.82
N SER A 112 -19.00 -8.11 -14.52
CA SER A 112 -20.15 -8.99 -14.27
C SER A 112 -20.10 -9.72 -12.93
N ASN A 113 -18.91 -9.88 -12.32
CA ASN A 113 -18.73 -10.55 -11.04
C ASN A 113 -19.30 -9.69 -9.90
N ASN A 114 -19.37 -8.38 -10.10
CA ASN A 114 -19.85 -7.39 -9.14
C ASN A 114 -21.34 -7.01 -9.29
N LYS A 115 -22.17 -7.83 -9.94
CA LYS A 115 -23.62 -7.59 -10.04
C LYS A 115 -24.35 -7.81 -8.69
N PRO A 116 -25.48 -7.11 -8.42
CA PRO A 116 -26.17 -6.13 -9.27
C PRO A 116 -25.70 -4.67 -9.09
N ASN A 117 -24.66 -4.41 -8.29
CA ASN A 117 -24.22 -3.07 -7.94
C ASN A 117 -22.70 -2.96 -8.13
N GLU A 118 -22.24 -2.05 -8.99
CA GLU A 118 -20.81 -1.83 -9.28
C GLU A 118 -19.94 -1.52 -8.04
N LEU A 119 -20.55 -1.14 -6.91
CA LEU A 119 -19.85 -0.97 -5.63
C LEU A 119 -19.78 -2.23 -4.76
N PHE A 120 -20.36 -3.35 -5.20
CA PHE A 120 -20.45 -4.58 -4.42
C PHE A 120 -19.08 -5.07 -3.97
N GLY A 121 -18.14 -5.25 -4.89
CA GLY A 121 -16.80 -5.76 -4.58
C GLY A 121 -16.08 -4.89 -3.56
N ILE A 122 -16.16 -3.57 -3.70
CA ILE A 122 -15.51 -2.66 -2.76
C ILE A 122 -16.18 -2.64 -1.39
N LYS A 123 -17.51 -2.64 -1.33
CA LYS A 123 -18.21 -2.78 -0.04
C LYS A 123 -17.84 -4.09 0.63
N LYS A 124 -17.74 -5.16 -0.15
CA LYS A 124 -17.33 -6.47 0.32
C LYS A 124 -15.89 -6.47 0.81
N LEU A 125 -14.96 -5.79 0.12
CA LEU A 125 -13.58 -5.60 0.55
C LEU A 125 -13.50 -4.88 1.90
N ASN A 126 -14.25 -3.78 2.06
CA ASN A 126 -14.33 -3.04 3.32
C ASN A 126 -14.88 -3.91 4.47
N SER A 127 -15.92 -4.73 4.21
CA SER A 127 -16.43 -5.68 5.18
C SER A 127 -15.38 -6.73 5.57
N ILE A 128 -14.71 -7.34 4.60
CA ILE A 128 -13.66 -8.35 4.86
C ILE A 128 -12.54 -7.76 5.72
N ILE A 129 -12.09 -6.54 5.42
CA ILE A 129 -11.04 -5.87 6.19
C ILE A 129 -11.49 -5.62 7.64
N THR A 130 -12.69 -5.06 7.83
CA THR A 130 -13.19 -4.69 9.16
C THR A 130 -13.62 -5.90 10.00
N GLU A 131 -14.00 -7.02 9.37
CA GLU A 131 -14.30 -8.29 10.04
C GLU A 131 -13.01 -9.07 10.38
N SER A 132 -11.95 -8.93 9.58
CA SER A 132 -10.69 -9.67 9.78
C SER A 132 -9.72 -9.00 10.76
N LEU A 133 -9.75 -7.66 10.84
CA LEU A 133 -8.84 -6.88 11.67
C LEU A 133 -9.59 -6.18 12.82
N GLU A 134 -9.02 -6.21 14.02
CA GLU A 134 -9.60 -5.53 15.16
C GLU A 134 -9.61 -4.01 14.94
N PRO A 135 -10.66 -3.28 15.38
CA PRO A 135 -10.75 -1.83 15.17
C PRO A 135 -9.53 -1.04 15.67
N LYS A 136 -8.88 -1.49 16.75
CA LYS A 136 -7.66 -0.86 17.31
C LYS A 136 -6.40 -1.12 16.47
N THR A 137 -6.41 -2.18 15.66
CA THR A 137 -5.30 -2.59 14.80
C THR A 137 -5.41 -1.90 13.44
N LEU A 138 -6.49 -1.17 13.15
CA LEU A 138 -6.68 -0.47 11.89
C LEU A 138 -6.53 1.04 12.06
N PHE A 139 -5.66 1.65 11.25
CA PHE A 139 -5.70 3.09 11.00
C PHE A 139 -6.30 3.35 9.62
N THR A 140 -7.52 3.85 9.61
CA THR A 140 -8.36 4.02 8.42
C THR A 140 -8.29 5.44 7.86
N PHE A 141 -8.82 5.64 6.65
CA PHE A 141 -8.95 6.99 6.08
C PHE A 141 -9.86 7.89 6.94
N LYS A 142 -10.89 7.31 7.57
CA LYS A 142 -11.73 8.02 8.55
C LYS A 142 -10.90 8.61 9.68
N ASN A 143 -9.99 7.81 10.27
CA ASN A 143 -9.13 8.29 11.35
C ASN A 143 -8.23 9.44 10.88
N PHE A 144 -7.67 9.34 9.68
CA PHE A 144 -6.87 10.41 9.08
C PHE A 144 -7.68 11.70 8.89
N ARG A 145 -8.92 11.61 8.40
CA ARG A 145 -9.83 12.75 8.26
C ARG A 145 -10.22 13.36 9.60
N GLU A 146 -10.57 12.53 10.60
CA GLU A 146 -10.87 12.97 11.96
C GLU A 146 -9.66 13.68 12.60
N ASN A 147 -8.45 13.27 12.23
CA ASN A 147 -7.22 13.96 12.59
C ASN A 147 -6.88 15.16 11.70
N LYS A 148 -7.88 15.76 11.04
CA LYS A 148 -7.74 16.95 10.19
C LYS A 148 -6.69 16.78 9.09
N PHE A 149 -6.60 15.56 8.55
CA PHE A 149 -5.65 15.18 7.52
C PHE A 149 -4.18 15.42 7.92
N GLN A 150 -3.88 15.24 9.21
CA GLN A 150 -2.51 15.22 9.71
C GLN A 150 -2.10 13.78 9.94
N TRP A 151 -0.91 13.41 9.48
CA TRP A 151 -0.35 12.10 9.75
C TRP A 151 0.12 12.05 11.20
N PRO A 152 -0.33 11.06 11.98
CA PRO A 152 0.28 10.81 13.28
C PRO A 152 1.74 10.39 13.10
N THR A 153 2.49 10.43 14.18
CA THR A 153 3.85 9.90 14.25
C THR A 153 3.87 8.38 14.11
N VAL A 154 5.03 7.83 13.77
CA VAL A 154 5.24 6.37 13.71
C VAL A 154 4.88 5.71 15.06
N ASN A 155 5.22 6.36 16.18
CA ASN A 155 4.93 5.88 17.53
C ASN A 155 3.43 5.91 17.85
N GLU A 156 2.71 6.96 17.44
CA GLU A 156 1.25 7.03 17.62
C GLU A 156 0.49 5.98 16.80
N LEU A 157 1.10 5.46 15.73
CA LEU A 157 0.57 4.37 14.90
C LEU A 157 1.14 2.99 15.27
N GLN A 158 1.81 2.83 16.41
CA GLN A 158 2.32 1.53 16.82
C GLN A 158 1.20 0.48 16.91
N GLY A 159 1.47 -0.73 16.43
CA GLY A 159 0.49 -1.82 16.41
C GLY A 159 -0.61 -1.68 15.34
N CYS A 160 -0.61 -0.61 14.55
CA CYS A 160 -1.60 -0.37 13.52
C CYS A 160 -1.20 -0.99 12.17
N VAL A 161 -2.23 -1.29 11.38
CA VAL A 161 -2.19 -1.69 9.98
C VAL A 161 -2.95 -0.63 9.18
N LEU A 162 -2.34 -0.17 8.10
CA LEU A 162 -2.91 0.74 7.12
C LEU A 162 -3.12 -0.03 5.83
N ILE A 163 -4.32 0.06 5.26
CA ILE A 163 -4.64 -0.57 3.97
C ILE A 163 -4.60 0.49 2.87
N VAL A 164 -3.82 0.24 1.82
CA VAL A 164 -3.70 1.12 0.66
C VAL A 164 -4.13 0.34 -0.58
N LEU A 165 -5.25 0.72 -1.18
CA LEU A 165 -5.66 0.19 -2.47
C LEU A 165 -4.75 0.76 -3.56
N VAL A 166 -4.10 -0.12 -4.30
CA VAL A 166 -3.23 0.24 -5.42
C VAL A 166 -3.75 -0.38 -6.72
N SER A 167 -3.46 0.29 -7.83
CA SER A 167 -3.68 -0.24 -9.17
C SER A 167 -2.33 -0.28 -9.91
N TYR A 168 -1.88 -1.45 -10.35
CA TYR A 168 -0.68 -1.59 -11.16
C TYR A 168 -0.94 -1.28 -12.63
N TRP A 169 0.05 -0.72 -13.32
CA TRP A 169 0.20 -0.63 -14.80
C TRP A 169 -1.08 -0.62 -15.64
N GLY A 170 -2.04 0.22 -15.29
CA GLY A 170 -3.26 0.28 -16.06
C GLY A 170 -4.12 -0.99 -16.04
N GLY A 171 -3.96 -1.81 -15.01
CA GLY A 171 -4.97 -2.77 -14.56
C GLY A 171 -6.33 -2.08 -14.63
N TYR A 172 -7.35 -2.81 -15.06
CA TYR A 172 -8.60 -2.27 -15.61
C TYR A 172 -9.27 -1.17 -14.75
N TRP A 173 -8.97 -1.12 -13.46
CA TRP A 173 -9.32 0.02 -12.63
C TRP A 173 -8.66 1.34 -13.03
N ALA A 174 -7.41 1.45 -13.50
CA ALA A 174 -6.81 2.75 -13.85
C ALA A 174 -6.74 3.08 -15.35
N ALA A 175 -6.64 2.11 -16.28
CA ALA A 175 -6.34 2.42 -17.69
C ALA A 175 -7.26 1.86 -18.78
N SER A 176 -8.29 1.08 -18.49
CA SER A 176 -9.26 0.71 -19.53
C SER A 176 -10.40 1.73 -19.63
N GLU A 177 -10.71 2.09 -20.87
CA GLU A 177 -11.83 2.95 -21.27
C GLU A 177 -13.16 2.40 -20.69
N GLY A 178 -13.87 3.22 -19.90
CA GLY A 178 -15.21 2.89 -19.37
C GLY A 178 -15.40 3.01 -17.86
N GLY A 179 -14.33 2.91 -17.06
CA GLY A 179 -14.44 2.89 -15.59
C GLY A 179 -14.32 4.25 -14.88
N PHE A 180 -14.06 5.36 -15.58
CA PHE A 180 -13.64 6.63 -14.96
C PHE A 180 -14.68 7.22 -14.00
N ASP A 181 -15.96 7.18 -14.38
CA ASP A 181 -17.01 7.81 -13.58
C ASP A 181 -17.34 7.00 -12.31
N SER A 182 -17.39 5.66 -12.38
CA SER A 182 -17.60 4.81 -11.21
C SER A 182 -16.41 4.90 -10.23
N ARG A 183 -15.19 5.15 -10.73
CA ARG A 183 -14.00 5.44 -9.91
C ARG A 183 -14.11 6.77 -9.21
N VAL A 184 -14.46 7.83 -9.94
CA VAL A 184 -14.72 9.14 -9.35
C VAL A 184 -15.86 9.04 -8.34
N HIS A 185 -16.86 8.21 -8.57
CA HIS A 185 -17.96 7.96 -7.63
C HIS A 185 -17.49 7.26 -6.35
N TYR A 186 -16.70 6.18 -6.46
CA TYR A 186 -16.13 5.51 -5.30
C TYR A 186 -15.19 6.46 -4.53
N LEU A 187 -14.28 7.14 -5.22
CA LEU A 187 -13.39 8.12 -4.61
C LEU A 187 -14.17 9.25 -3.93
N ARG A 188 -15.25 9.74 -4.54
CA ARG A 188 -16.15 10.71 -3.90
C ARG A 188 -16.81 10.11 -2.66
N ASN A 189 -17.30 8.87 -2.69
CA ASN A 189 -17.89 8.24 -1.52
C ASN A 189 -16.89 8.03 -0.38
N CYS A 190 -15.64 7.65 -0.68
CA CYS A 190 -14.56 7.63 0.30
C CYS A 190 -14.28 9.04 0.85
N LEU A 191 -14.19 10.05 -0.01
CA LEU A 191 -13.98 11.43 0.43
C LEU A 191 -15.17 11.98 1.25
N GLU A 192 -16.39 11.54 0.94
CA GLU A 192 -17.64 11.88 1.63
C GLU A 192 -17.88 11.06 2.91
N GLY A 193 -17.01 10.10 3.23
CA GLY A 193 -17.08 9.37 4.49
C GLY A 193 -17.99 8.15 4.51
N LYS A 194 -18.37 7.63 3.35
CA LYS A 194 -19.32 6.51 3.24
C LYS A 194 -18.62 5.14 3.23
N ASP A 195 -17.37 5.07 2.78
CA ASP A 195 -16.61 3.83 2.54
C ASP A 195 -15.12 3.95 3.00
N ASP A 196 -14.89 4.54 4.18
CA ASP A 196 -13.60 5.07 4.67
C ASP A 196 -12.48 4.08 5.10
N VAL A 197 -12.57 2.80 4.82
CA VAL A 197 -11.62 1.84 5.41
C VAL A 197 -10.21 2.03 4.83
N CYS A 198 -10.11 2.11 3.51
CA CYS A 198 -8.82 2.11 2.82
C CYS A 198 -8.36 3.51 2.40
N PHE A 199 -7.05 3.71 2.40
CA PHE A 199 -6.43 4.75 1.58
C PHE A 199 -6.43 4.30 0.12
N VAL A 200 -6.46 5.26 -0.81
CA VAL A 200 -6.39 4.96 -2.25
C VAL A 200 -5.13 5.57 -2.83
N SER A 201 -4.43 4.80 -3.65
CA SER A 201 -3.29 5.26 -4.43
C SER A 201 -3.61 5.42 -5.91
N TRP A 202 -2.83 6.25 -6.60
CA TRP A 202 -2.91 6.38 -8.05
C TRP A 202 -1.52 6.43 -8.69
N VAL A 203 -1.40 5.84 -9.88
CA VAL A 203 -0.20 5.93 -10.73
C VAL A 203 -0.41 7.07 -11.72
N GLN A 204 0.33 8.17 -11.55
CA GLN A 204 0.31 9.28 -12.50
C GLN A 204 1.66 9.38 -13.20
N GLU A 205 1.68 9.29 -14.52
CA GLU A 205 2.88 9.61 -15.29
C GLU A 205 3.20 11.11 -15.13
N ASP A 206 4.40 11.43 -14.66
CA ASP A 206 4.88 12.80 -14.55
C ASP A 206 5.18 13.36 -15.95
N LYS A 207 4.35 14.32 -16.39
CA LYS A 207 4.49 15.02 -17.69
C LYS A 207 5.16 16.39 -17.54
N GLY A 208 5.86 16.66 -16.43
CA GLY A 208 6.53 17.93 -16.15
C GLY A 208 5.54 19.10 -16.03
N GLU A 209 5.88 20.25 -16.61
CA GLU A 209 5.08 21.49 -16.57
C GLU A 209 3.67 21.37 -17.16
N LYS A 210 3.37 20.28 -17.88
CA LYS A 210 2.09 20.04 -18.53
C LYS A 210 1.07 19.32 -17.65
N VAL A 211 1.42 18.93 -16.42
CA VAL A 211 0.49 18.29 -15.51
C VAL A 211 -0.29 19.38 -14.77
N SER A 212 -1.60 19.45 -15.02
CA SER A 212 -2.50 20.05 -14.05
C SER A 212 -2.39 19.24 -12.76
N TYR A 213 -1.80 19.86 -11.73
CA TYR A 213 -1.71 19.28 -10.42
C TYR A 213 -3.08 18.71 -10.04
N LEU A 214 -3.08 17.45 -9.54
CA LEU A 214 -4.23 16.91 -8.83
C LEU A 214 -4.63 17.97 -7.80
N LYS A 215 -5.87 18.46 -7.93
CA LYS A 215 -6.41 19.62 -7.23
C LYS A 215 -5.99 19.57 -5.75
N GLU A 216 -5.59 20.73 -5.25
CA GLU A 216 -5.47 20.99 -3.81
C GLU A 216 -6.68 20.35 -3.11
N ASN A 217 -6.45 19.59 -2.03
CA ASN A 217 -7.43 18.76 -1.27
C ASN A 217 -7.59 17.28 -1.69
N THR A 218 -6.58 16.67 -2.32
CA THR A 218 -6.58 15.22 -2.59
C THR A 218 -5.67 14.46 -1.62
N HIS A 219 -6.25 13.64 -0.74
CA HIS A 219 -5.57 12.89 0.32
C HIS A 219 -5.14 11.47 -0.12
N PHE A 220 -4.67 11.35 -1.37
CA PHE A 220 -4.35 10.08 -2.00
C PHE A 220 -2.86 9.72 -1.84
N TRP A 221 -2.58 8.41 -1.80
CA TRP A 221 -1.22 7.88 -1.89
C TRP A 221 -0.73 7.97 -3.33
N LYS A 222 0.57 8.21 -3.53
CA LYS A 222 1.15 8.32 -4.87
C LYS A 222 1.99 7.08 -5.18
N CYS A 223 1.61 6.31 -6.19
CA CYS A 223 2.35 5.11 -6.62
C CYS A 223 3.27 5.35 -7.82
N SER A 224 3.49 6.61 -8.20
CA SER A 224 4.44 7.00 -9.24
C SER A 224 5.47 8.00 -8.74
N LEU A 225 6.71 7.77 -9.15
CA LEU A 225 7.84 8.66 -8.90
C LEU A 225 7.62 10.02 -9.56
N ASP A 226 7.71 11.10 -8.79
CA ASP A 226 7.99 12.42 -9.37
C ASP A 226 9.43 12.46 -9.86
N TYR A 227 9.62 13.00 -11.07
CA TYR A 227 10.94 13.47 -11.46
C TYR A 227 11.33 14.61 -10.53
N SER A 228 12.62 14.71 -10.21
CA SER A 228 13.22 15.87 -9.55
C SER A 228 12.87 17.14 -10.36
N THR A 229 11.84 17.87 -9.95
CA THR A 229 11.46 19.17 -10.51
C THR A 229 11.54 20.27 -9.44
N ASN A 230 11.50 21.52 -9.91
CA ASN A 230 11.70 22.74 -9.12
C ASN A 230 10.70 22.92 -7.94
N ASN A 231 9.66 22.09 -7.84
CA ASN A 231 8.62 22.16 -6.80
C ASN A 231 8.79 21.10 -5.69
N PHE A 232 10.00 20.57 -5.55
CA PHE A 232 10.43 19.60 -4.54
C PHE A 232 9.96 19.89 -3.10
N ALA A 233 10.09 21.14 -2.64
CA ALA A 233 9.72 21.53 -1.28
C ALA A 233 8.19 21.49 -1.05
N GLU A 234 7.39 21.71 -2.10
CA GLU A 234 5.93 21.62 -2.02
C GLU A 234 5.46 20.18 -1.98
N ASN A 235 6.10 19.27 -2.73
CA ASN A 235 5.77 17.85 -2.68
C ASN A 235 6.03 17.24 -1.28
N ASN A 236 7.16 17.56 -0.66
CA ASN A 236 7.44 17.15 0.73
C ASN A 236 6.44 17.77 1.73
N LYS A 237 6.03 19.03 1.52
CA LYS A 237 4.99 19.67 2.36
C LYS A 237 3.58 19.12 2.10
N SER A 238 3.33 18.55 0.91
CA SER A 238 2.02 18.06 0.48
C SER A 238 1.59 16.71 1.09
N GLN A 239 2.40 16.13 2.00
CA GLN A 239 2.07 14.93 2.78
C GLN A 239 1.88 13.62 1.98
N ARG A 240 2.46 13.50 0.78
CA ARG A 240 2.20 12.36 -0.10
C ARG A 240 3.17 11.19 0.16
N LEU A 241 2.65 10.10 0.74
CA LEU A 241 3.39 8.85 0.83
C LEU A 241 3.62 8.24 -0.55
N THR A 242 4.84 7.75 -0.77
CA THR A 242 5.28 7.21 -2.07
C THR A 242 5.79 5.78 -1.96
N ARG A 243 5.27 4.90 -2.82
CA ARG A 243 5.78 3.54 -3.05
C ARG A 243 6.48 3.46 -4.41
N ALA A 244 7.64 2.79 -4.47
CA ALA A 244 8.37 2.57 -5.71
C ALA A 244 8.99 1.17 -5.75
N ASP A 245 9.04 0.56 -6.93
CA ASP A 245 9.71 -0.73 -7.16
C ASP A 245 11.24 -0.51 -7.27
N PHE A 246 11.97 -1.01 -6.27
CA PHE A 246 13.42 -0.86 -6.15
C PHE A 246 14.21 -1.71 -7.14
N ASP A 247 13.72 -2.87 -7.56
CA ASP A 247 14.43 -3.68 -8.57
C ASP A 247 14.47 -2.95 -9.90
N LYS A 248 13.39 -2.23 -10.23
CA LYS A 248 13.35 -1.33 -11.38
C LYS A 248 14.25 -0.08 -11.21
N ILE A 249 14.47 0.41 -9.98
CA ILE A 249 15.44 1.49 -9.69
C ILE A 249 16.88 1.01 -9.92
N LEU A 250 17.24 -0.13 -9.33
CA LEU A 250 18.58 -0.71 -9.41
C LEU A 250 18.98 -1.01 -10.86
N TRP A 251 18.04 -1.51 -11.67
CA TRP A 251 18.32 -1.91 -13.06
C TRP A 251 18.22 -0.75 -14.05
N GLY A 252 18.02 0.49 -13.57
CA GLY A 252 17.85 1.66 -14.43
C GLY A 252 16.63 1.59 -15.35
N ARG A 253 15.70 0.65 -15.06
CA ARG A 253 14.51 0.37 -15.88
C ARG A 253 13.34 1.29 -15.53
N HIS A 254 13.32 1.87 -14.34
CA HIS A 254 12.54 3.08 -14.12
C HIS A 254 13.24 4.23 -14.84
N VAL A 255 12.63 4.65 -15.94
CA VAL A 255 13.06 5.75 -16.83
C VAL A 255 13.55 6.92 -15.96
N LYS A 256 14.87 7.05 -15.77
CA LYS A 256 15.59 8.16 -15.10
C LYS A 256 15.61 8.22 -13.55
N THR A 257 15.69 7.11 -12.82
CA THR A 257 16.05 7.16 -11.38
C THR A 257 17.55 6.99 -11.14
N TYR A 258 18.25 8.09 -10.81
CA TYR A 258 19.57 8.02 -10.17
C TYR A 258 19.36 8.09 -8.67
N PHE A 259 19.13 6.96 -7.99
CA PHE A 259 18.76 6.94 -6.57
C PHE A 259 19.68 7.79 -5.68
N ASN A 260 21.00 7.65 -5.81
CA ASN A 260 21.96 8.45 -5.02
C ASN A 260 21.82 9.96 -5.29
N LYS A 261 21.72 10.38 -6.56
CA LYS A 261 21.50 11.80 -6.91
C LYS A 261 20.12 12.30 -6.50
N ASN A 262 19.11 11.43 -6.52
CA ASN A 262 17.76 11.78 -6.14
C ASN A 262 17.70 11.95 -4.61
N TYR A 263 18.32 11.05 -3.83
CA TYR A 263 18.43 11.16 -2.38
C TYR A 263 19.21 12.40 -1.95
N GLU A 264 20.36 12.69 -2.60
CA GLU A 264 21.11 13.93 -2.39
C GLU A 264 20.28 15.19 -2.71
N LYS A 265 19.38 15.09 -3.69
CA LYS A 265 18.38 16.12 -4.02
C LYS A 265 17.12 16.06 -3.17
N GLY A 266 17.12 15.20 -2.14
CA GLY A 266 16.07 15.10 -1.14
C GLY A 266 14.87 14.22 -1.49
N TYR A 267 14.92 13.43 -2.57
CA TYR A 267 13.89 12.44 -2.91
C TYR A 267 13.63 11.47 -1.75
N ARG A 268 12.34 11.26 -1.43
CA ARG A 268 11.87 10.42 -0.33
C ARG A 268 10.87 9.39 -0.87
N CYS A 269 11.29 8.13 -1.00
CA CYS A 269 10.36 7.01 -1.18
C CYS A 269 10.09 6.38 0.18
N ASN A 270 8.86 6.45 0.68
CA ASN A 270 8.53 5.83 1.96
C ASN A 270 8.61 4.30 1.87
N PHE A 271 8.23 3.71 0.72
CA PHE A 271 8.14 2.26 0.51
C PHE A 271 8.87 1.79 -0.75
N PRO A 272 10.20 1.57 -0.69
CA PRO A 272 10.95 0.97 -1.79
C PRO A 272 10.74 -0.56 -1.81
N ALA A 273 9.74 -1.02 -2.56
CA ALA A 273 9.35 -2.42 -2.67
C ALA A 273 10.34 -3.24 -3.52
N THR A 274 10.70 -4.45 -3.10
CA THR A 274 11.61 -5.33 -3.84
C THR A 274 11.44 -6.78 -3.41
N ASP A 275 11.93 -7.71 -4.23
CA ASP A 275 12.08 -9.12 -3.86
C ASP A 275 13.34 -9.37 -2.98
N ALA A 276 14.28 -8.42 -2.96
CA ALA A 276 15.59 -8.54 -2.30
C ALA A 276 15.63 -7.93 -0.87
N TRP A 277 14.47 -7.71 -0.25
CA TRP A 277 14.32 -7.08 1.07
C TRP A 277 15.17 -7.78 2.16
N GLY A 278 15.36 -9.10 2.08
CA GLY A 278 16.10 -9.86 3.10
C GLY A 278 17.63 -9.84 2.95
N THR A 279 18.20 -8.98 2.09
CA THR A 279 19.63 -8.99 1.75
C THR A 279 20.38 -7.79 2.33
N ASP A 280 21.68 -7.98 2.63
CA ASP A 280 22.58 -6.88 3.04
C ASP A 280 22.59 -5.73 2.02
N LYS A 281 22.36 -6.05 0.75
CA LYS A 281 22.27 -5.05 -0.32
C LYS A 281 21.14 -4.06 -0.08
N TYR A 282 19.98 -4.53 0.37
CA TYR A 282 18.86 -3.67 0.73
C TYR A 282 19.23 -2.78 1.91
N ASP A 283 19.74 -3.37 2.98
CA ASP A 283 20.05 -2.65 4.22
C ASP A 283 21.15 -1.60 4.01
N ASN A 284 22.13 -1.88 3.12
CA ASN A 284 23.14 -0.91 2.71
C ASN A 284 22.58 0.22 1.83
N ALA A 285 21.54 -0.05 1.03
CA ALA A 285 20.90 0.95 0.19
C ALA A 285 19.93 1.85 0.98
N PHE A 286 19.32 1.31 2.05
CA PHE A 286 18.31 1.97 2.87
C PHE A 286 18.59 1.84 4.38
N PRO A 287 19.76 2.27 4.89
CA PRO A 287 20.13 2.08 6.29
C PRO A 287 19.27 2.88 7.30
N TRP A 288 18.33 3.69 6.81
CA TRP A 288 17.40 4.51 7.58
C TRP A 288 15.96 3.99 7.58
N SER A 289 15.68 2.81 6.99
CA SER A 289 14.34 2.22 7.09
C SER A 289 14.04 1.79 8.52
N ILE A 290 12.82 2.09 8.97
CA ILE A 290 12.21 1.63 10.22
C ILE A 290 11.76 0.18 10.07
#